data_AF-A0A6F8XI49-F1
#
_entry.id   AF-A0A6F8XI49-F1
#
_cell.length_a   1.000
_cell.length_b   1.000
_cell.length_c   1.000
_cell.angle_alpha   90.00
_cell.angle_beta   90.00
_cell.angle_gamma   90.00
#
_symmetry.space_group_name_H-M   'P 1'
#
loop_
_entity.id
_entity.type
_entity.pdbx_description
1 polymer ?
#
loop_
_entity_poly.entity_id
_entity_poly.type
_entity_poly.pdbx_seq_one_letter_code
_entity_poly.pdbx_strand_id
1 'polypeptide(L)'
;MKTEIFINSYRKKLIERLLAAGIIQSEKDVDNVIYLNSESGKEVLPDAAYQEFRRLTVRAGIKQKNCQKMFRHRFITNMVKLHFISFMDKNPLKSRHIITDSDYRTILKKVASFTGHRSVDSLWHYIDLAWEELDAFAHSYEVKELQDRLKSIFYLTNELKGDVQNVAGKQISNVTIEKLNAKLNQIEDLVANFRT
;
A
#
# COMPACT_ATOMS: atom_id res chain seq x y z
N MET A 1 0.62 -19.54 -3.71
CA MET A 1 0.52 -18.94 -5.07
C MET A 1 1.75 -18.13 -5.51
N LYS A 2 2.10 -16.96 -4.95
CA LYS A 2 3.26 -16.17 -5.47
C LYS A 2 4.63 -16.85 -5.28
N THR A 3 4.84 -17.49 -4.12
CA THR A 3 6.10 -18.21 -3.82
C THR A 3 6.27 -19.44 -4.69
N GLU A 4 5.19 -20.18 -4.97
CA GLU A 4 5.22 -21.34 -5.86
C GLU A 4 5.56 -20.93 -7.29
N ILE A 5 4.98 -19.82 -7.78
CA ILE A 5 5.35 -19.24 -9.08
C ILE A 5 6.83 -18.90 -9.08
N PHE A 6 7.34 -18.29 -8.01
CA PHE A 6 8.75 -17.95 -7.90
C PHE A 6 9.66 -19.20 -7.98
N ILE A 7 9.33 -20.23 -7.21
CA ILE A 7 10.07 -21.50 -7.17
C ILE A 7 10.04 -22.18 -8.54
N ASN A 8 8.86 -22.32 -9.14
CA ASN A 8 8.68 -23.06 -10.39
C ASN A 8 9.20 -22.31 -11.61
N SER A 9 9.20 -20.97 -11.58
CA SER A 9 9.58 -20.16 -12.74
C SER A 9 11.01 -19.66 -12.67
N TYR A 10 11.45 -19.13 -11.52
CA TYR A 10 12.74 -18.45 -11.40
C TYR A 10 13.79 -19.36 -10.77
N ARG A 11 13.47 -20.00 -9.64
CA ARG A 11 14.42 -20.90 -8.96
C ARG A 11 14.74 -22.11 -9.83
N LYS A 12 13.74 -22.74 -10.45
CA LYS A 12 13.95 -23.88 -11.36
C LYS A 12 14.86 -23.51 -12.55
N LYS A 13 14.58 -22.40 -13.23
CA LYS A 13 15.41 -21.91 -14.34
C LYS A 13 16.85 -21.59 -13.91
N LEU A 14 17.05 -21.12 -12.69
CA LEU A 14 18.39 -20.90 -12.16
C LEU A 14 19.12 -22.23 -12.00
N ILE A 15 18.49 -23.25 -11.42
CA ILE A 15 19.07 -24.59 -11.23
C ILE A 15 19.42 -25.22 -12.59
N GLU A 16 18.52 -25.16 -13.56
CA GLU A 16 18.77 -25.64 -14.92
C GLU A 16 19.99 -24.97 -15.56
N ARG A 17 20.14 -23.65 -15.37
CA ARG A 17 21.32 -22.89 -15.85
C ARG A 17 22.61 -23.31 -15.14
N LEU A 18 22.55 -23.56 -13.83
CA LEU A 18 23.72 -23.99 -13.06
C LEU A 18 24.18 -25.40 -13.45
N LEU A 19 23.25 -26.32 -13.70
CA LEU A 19 23.53 -27.66 -14.24
C LEU A 19 24.16 -27.57 -15.63
N ALA A 20 23.58 -26.76 -16.52
CA ALA A 20 24.09 -26.58 -17.87
C ALA A 20 25.49 -25.96 -17.91
N ALA A 21 25.81 -25.10 -16.93
CA ALA A 21 27.14 -24.50 -16.77
C ALA A 21 28.15 -25.42 -16.06
N GLY A 22 27.72 -26.60 -15.56
CA GLY A 22 28.56 -27.53 -14.81
C GLY A 22 28.98 -27.03 -13.42
N ILE A 23 28.30 -26.01 -12.89
CA ILE A 23 28.57 -25.43 -11.56
C ILE A 23 28.08 -26.37 -10.46
N ILE A 24 26.95 -27.04 -10.70
CA ILE A 24 26.41 -28.10 -9.85
C ILE A 24 26.34 -29.39 -10.66
N GLN A 25 26.55 -30.55 -10.02
CA GLN A 25 26.52 -31.84 -10.71
C GLN A 25 25.16 -32.50 -10.63
N SER A 26 24.42 -32.26 -9.56
CA SER A 26 23.07 -32.76 -9.35
C SER A 26 22.19 -31.71 -8.69
N GLU A 27 20.87 -31.79 -8.90
CA GLU A 27 19.91 -30.99 -8.14
C GLU A 27 19.98 -31.24 -6.62
N LYS A 28 20.52 -32.41 -6.22
CA LYS A 28 20.76 -32.75 -4.81
C LYS A 28 21.83 -31.87 -4.14
N ASP A 29 22.69 -31.23 -4.94
CA ASP A 29 23.74 -30.34 -4.44
C ASP A 29 23.19 -28.95 -4.08
N VAL A 30 21.93 -28.66 -4.42
CA VAL A 30 21.28 -27.37 -4.21
C VAL A 30 20.58 -27.33 -2.85
N ASP A 31 20.81 -26.25 -2.10
CA ASP A 31 20.19 -26.09 -0.79
C ASP A 31 18.67 -25.87 -0.91
N ASN A 32 17.91 -26.41 0.04
CA ASN A 32 16.45 -26.31 0.06
C ASN A 32 15.96 -24.97 0.64
N VAL A 33 16.38 -23.87 0.02
CA VAL A 33 16.01 -22.49 0.36
C VAL A 33 15.46 -21.75 -0.85
N ILE A 34 14.72 -20.66 -0.61
CA ILE A 34 14.07 -19.87 -1.66
C ILE A 34 15.09 -19.12 -2.51
N TYR A 35 16.08 -18.48 -1.86
CA TYR A 35 17.08 -17.66 -2.52
C TYR A 35 18.41 -18.42 -2.61
N LEU A 36 18.86 -18.62 -3.84
CA LEU A 36 20.11 -19.32 -4.15
C LEU A 36 21.11 -18.34 -4.76
N ASN A 37 22.38 -18.53 -4.43
CA ASN A 37 23.48 -17.85 -5.08
C ASN A 37 23.62 -18.35 -6.52
N SER A 38 23.70 -17.42 -7.47
CA SER A 38 23.84 -17.70 -8.90
C SER A 38 25.18 -18.30 -9.31
N GLU A 39 26.15 -18.37 -8.41
CA GLU A 39 27.50 -18.88 -8.68
C GLU A 39 27.79 -20.21 -7.98
N SER A 40 26.93 -20.65 -7.05
CA SER A 40 27.16 -21.88 -6.29
C SER A 40 25.94 -22.77 -6.10
N GLY A 41 24.72 -22.27 -6.33
CA GLY A 41 23.50 -23.02 -6.02
C GLY A 41 23.27 -23.22 -4.51
N LYS A 42 24.02 -22.52 -3.66
CA LYS A 42 23.90 -22.53 -2.19
C LYS A 42 23.07 -21.37 -1.68
N GLU A 43 22.73 -21.38 -0.40
CA GLU A 43 22.03 -20.27 0.26
C GLU A 43 22.73 -18.92 0.03
N VAL A 44 21.94 -17.89 -0.25
CA VAL A 44 22.43 -16.51 -0.32
C VAL A 44 22.83 -16.04 1.07
N LEU A 45 24.09 -15.62 1.22
CA LEU A 45 24.58 -15.06 2.47
C LEU A 45 23.81 -13.78 2.86
N PRO A 46 23.55 -13.54 4.16
CA PRO A 46 22.90 -12.31 4.63
C PRO A 46 23.58 -11.02 4.14
N ASP A 47 24.91 -11.05 4.02
CA ASP A 47 25.72 -9.93 3.54
C ASP A 47 25.45 -9.61 2.06
N ALA A 48 25.16 -10.61 1.23
CA ALA A 48 24.80 -10.39 -0.17
C ALA A 48 23.48 -9.62 -0.27
N ALA A 49 22.48 -10.00 0.53
CA ALA A 49 21.24 -9.22 0.63
C ALA A 49 21.53 -7.78 1.10
N TYR A 50 22.48 -7.58 2.03
CA TYR A 50 22.84 -6.25 2.50
C TYR A 50 23.43 -5.38 1.37
N GLN A 51 24.31 -5.95 0.55
CA GLN A 51 24.88 -5.26 -0.60
C GLN A 51 23.79 -4.87 -1.61
N GLU A 52 22.79 -5.72 -1.86
CA GLU A 52 21.70 -5.37 -2.77
C GLU A 52 20.87 -4.17 -2.28
N PHE A 53 20.50 -4.13 -0.99
CA PHE A 53 19.84 -2.95 -0.43
C PHE A 53 20.72 -1.69 -0.52
N ARG A 54 22.03 -1.83 -0.28
CA ARG A 54 22.98 -0.73 -0.44
C ARG A 54 23.08 -0.24 -1.89
N ARG A 55 23.07 -1.14 -2.88
CA ARG A 55 23.06 -0.76 -4.30
C ARG A 55 21.79 0.02 -4.65
N LEU A 56 20.64 -0.43 -4.17
CA LEU A 56 19.36 0.24 -4.38
C LEU A 56 19.35 1.66 -3.78
N THR A 57 19.89 1.83 -2.57
CA THR A 57 19.89 3.13 -1.89
C THR A 57 20.83 4.12 -2.56
N VAL A 58 22.01 3.67 -2.99
CA VAL A 58 22.95 4.48 -3.78
C VAL A 58 22.29 4.91 -5.09
N ARG A 59 21.64 3.98 -5.80
CA ARG A 59 20.97 4.28 -7.08
C ARG A 59 19.76 5.20 -6.91
N ALA A 60 19.07 5.12 -5.78
CA ALA A 60 17.95 6.00 -5.43
C ALA A 60 18.40 7.38 -4.88
N GLY A 61 19.70 7.61 -4.72
CA GLY A 61 20.23 8.88 -4.19
C GLY A 61 19.98 9.11 -2.70
N ILE A 62 19.71 8.05 -1.93
CA ILE A 62 19.46 8.14 -0.48
C ILE A 62 20.79 8.34 0.24
N LYS A 63 21.03 9.57 0.74
CA LYS A 63 22.28 9.98 1.40
C LYS A 63 22.36 9.58 2.87
N GLN A 64 21.23 9.28 3.50
CA GLN A 64 21.17 8.90 4.91
C GLN A 64 21.69 7.47 5.11
N LYS A 65 22.23 7.19 6.31
CA LYS A 65 22.60 5.83 6.71
C LYS A 65 21.38 4.91 6.54
N ASN A 66 21.54 3.92 5.67
CA ASN A 66 20.52 2.95 5.36
C ASN A 66 21.07 1.55 5.65
N CYS A 67 20.29 0.74 6.34
CA CYS A 67 20.54 -0.68 6.55
C CYS A 67 19.21 -1.42 6.39
N GLN A 68 19.25 -2.75 6.25
CA GLN A 68 18.03 -3.56 6.13
C GLN A 68 17.02 -3.31 7.26
N LYS A 69 17.50 -3.07 8.49
CA LYS A 69 16.63 -2.72 9.62
C LYS A 69 15.91 -1.40 9.41
N MET A 70 16.53 -0.40 8.75
CA MET A 70 15.86 0.86 8.41
C MET A 70 14.70 0.67 7.45
N PHE A 71 14.82 -0.24 6.49
CA PHE A 71 13.68 -0.62 5.63
C PHE A 71 12.55 -1.24 6.44
N ARG A 72 12.89 -2.08 7.43
CA ARG A 72 11.89 -2.62 8.38
C ARG A 72 11.24 -1.50 9.21
N HIS A 73 12.01 -0.56 9.76
CA HIS A 73 11.46 0.61 10.47
C HIS A 73 10.52 1.42 9.58
N ARG A 74 10.91 1.67 8.32
CA ARG A 74 10.07 2.40 7.36
C ARG A 74 8.80 1.64 7.01
N PHE A 75 8.88 0.33 6.83
CA PHE A 75 7.71 -0.52 6.61
C PHE A 75 6.73 -0.43 7.78
N ILE A 76 7.21 -0.56 9.02
CA ILE A 76 6.37 -0.48 10.22
C ILE A 76 5.69 0.90 10.32
N THR A 77 6.46 1.99 10.10
CA THR A 77 5.93 3.37 10.10
C THR A 77 4.78 3.51 9.10
N ASN A 78 4.98 3.04 7.86
CA ASN A 78 3.95 3.06 6.82
C ASN A 78 2.70 2.25 7.22
N MET A 79 2.87 1.12 7.90
CA MET A 79 1.75 0.30 8.35
C MET A 79 0.96 0.98 9.46
N VAL A 80 1.63 1.58 10.44
CA VAL A 80 0.97 2.41 11.46
C VAL A 80 0.18 3.53 10.81
N LYS A 81 0.79 4.25 9.86
CA LYS A 81 0.14 5.32 9.10
C LYS A 81 -1.11 4.86 8.36
N LEU A 82 -1.05 3.76 7.61
CA LEU A 82 -2.22 3.22 6.89
C LEU A 82 -3.35 2.85 7.84
N HIS A 83 -3.02 2.25 8.99
CA HIS A 83 -4.01 1.92 10.00
C HIS A 83 -4.55 3.15 10.74
N PHE A 84 -3.77 4.23 10.87
CA PHE A 84 -4.25 5.53 11.36
C PHE A 84 -5.28 6.13 10.42
N ILE A 85 -4.95 6.25 9.13
CA ILE A 85 -5.87 6.77 8.11
C ILE A 85 -7.17 5.96 8.14
N SER A 86 -7.07 4.63 8.05
CA SER A 86 -8.26 3.76 8.08
C SER A 86 -9.07 3.85 9.39
N PHE A 87 -8.41 4.16 10.52
CA PHE A 87 -9.11 4.37 11.79
C PHE A 87 -9.85 5.70 11.82
N MET A 88 -9.23 6.77 11.33
CA MET A 88 -9.83 8.11 11.23
C MET A 88 -10.98 8.13 10.23
N ASP A 89 -10.84 7.46 9.08
CA ASP A 89 -11.92 7.32 8.08
C ASP A 89 -13.18 6.70 8.68
N LYS A 90 -13.03 5.76 9.62
CA LYS A 90 -14.13 5.09 10.32
C LYS A 90 -14.68 5.90 11.50
N ASN A 91 -13.90 6.86 11.99
CA ASN A 91 -14.22 7.65 13.18
C ASN A 91 -13.91 9.13 12.88
N PRO A 92 -14.71 9.82 12.06
CA PRO A 92 -14.39 11.18 11.58
C PRO A 92 -14.26 12.22 12.69
N LEU A 93 -14.81 11.95 13.88
CA LEU A 93 -14.66 12.81 15.07
C LEU A 93 -13.29 12.64 15.77
N LYS A 94 -12.51 11.62 15.41
CA LYS A 94 -11.20 11.33 15.99
C LYS A 94 -10.10 11.99 15.14
N SER A 95 -9.62 13.14 15.60
CA SER A 95 -8.42 13.80 15.07
C SER A 95 -7.18 13.48 15.91
N ARG A 96 -6.00 13.97 15.48
CA ARG A 96 -4.75 13.85 16.25
C ARG A 96 -4.90 14.28 17.72
N HIS A 97 -5.72 15.29 17.98
CA HIS A 97 -5.93 15.86 19.32
C HIS A 97 -6.99 15.11 20.15
N ILE A 98 -7.72 14.17 19.54
CA ILE A 98 -8.88 13.48 20.16
C ILE A 98 -8.64 11.96 20.26
N ILE A 99 -7.65 11.44 19.53
CA ILE A 99 -7.21 10.04 19.66
C ILE A 99 -6.61 9.82 21.06
N THR A 100 -7.00 8.71 21.67
CA THR A 100 -6.54 8.30 23.00
C THR A 100 -5.47 7.20 22.92
N ASP A 101 -4.77 6.97 24.02
CA ASP A 101 -3.82 5.86 24.15
C ASP A 101 -4.45 4.49 23.87
N SER A 102 -5.73 4.31 24.22
CA SER A 102 -6.47 3.08 23.93
C SER A 102 -6.68 2.88 22.42
N ASP A 103 -6.95 3.96 21.71
CA ASP A 103 -7.08 3.95 20.24
C ASP A 103 -5.73 3.59 19.60
N TYR A 104 -4.63 4.19 20.06
CA TYR A 104 -3.28 3.83 19.62
C TYR A 104 -2.95 2.37 19.88
N ARG A 105 -3.23 1.86 21.09
CA ARG A 105 -3.01 0.44 21.41
C ARG A 105 -3.79 -0.48 20.49
N THR A 106 -5.03 -0.13 20.13
CA THR A 106 -5.86 -0.91 19.21
C THR A 106 -5.24 -0.98 17.81
N ILE A 107 -4.73 0.15 17.32
CA ILE A 107 -4.06 0.22 16.03
C ILE A 107 -2.75 -0.56 16.04
N LEU A 108 -1.91 -0.34 17.05
CA LEU A 108 -0.62 -1.01 17.17
C LEU A 108 -0.76 -2.53 17.38
N LYS A 109 -1.82 -3.02 18.03
CA LYS A 109 -2.14 -4.46 18.11
C LYS A 109 -2.32 -5.07 16.71
N LYS A 110 -2.99 -4.36 15.79
CA LYS A 110 -3.14 -4.82 14.41
C LYS A 110 -1.79 -4.87 13.71
N VAL A 111 -0.94 -3.86 13.89
CA VAL A 111 0.41 -3.83 13.30
C VAL A 111 1.32 -4.91 13.88
N ALA A 112 1.23 -5.19 15.18
CA ALA A 112 2.02 -6.22 15.85
C ALA A 112 1.78 -7.62 15.27
N SER A 113 0.53 -7.94 14.89
CA SER A 113 0.14 -9.29 14.43
C SER A 113 0.86 -9.76 13.17
N PHE A 114 1.27 -8.84 12.29
CA PHE A 114 1.95 -9.16 11.04
C PHE A 114 3.39 -8.63 10.96
N THR A 115 3.83 -7.81 11.93
CA THR A 115 5.23 -7.37 12.00
C THR A 115 6.09 -8.26 12.89
N GLY A 116 5.49 -9.12 13.71
CA GLY A 116 6.21 -10.07 14.57
C GLY A 116 6.76 -9.44 15.86
N HIS A 117 6.17 -8.34 16.33
CA HIS A 117 6.51 -7.78 17.64
C HIS A 117 5.77 -8.52 18.76
N ARG A 118 6.51 -8.85 19.82
CA ARG A 118 5.95 -9.49 21.02
C ARG A 118 5.15 -8.53 21.89
N SER A 119 5.59 -7.26 21.95
CA SER A 119 4.91 -6.21 22.70
C SER A 119 4.42 -5.12 21.78
N VAL A 120 3.25 -4.57 22.10
CA VAL A 120 2.71 -3.36 21.47
C VAL A 120 3.56 -2.13 21.82
N ASP A 121 4.16 -2.10 23.01
CA ASP A 121 4.90 -0.94 23.48
C ASP A 121 6.19 -0.72 22.67
N SER A 122 6.76 -1.77 22.07
CA SER A 122 7.91 -1.62 21.14
C SER A 122 7.54 -0.91 19.83
N LEU A 123 6.24 -0.75 19.56
CA LEU A 123 5.73 -0.04 18.38
C LEU A 123 5.38 1.42 18.68
N TRP A 124 5.46 1.87 19.93
CA TRP A 124 4.93 3.18 20.34
C TRP A 124 5.62 4.34 19.61
N HIS A 125 6.94 4.27 19.45
CA HIS A 125 7.71 5.31 18.77
C HIS A 125 7.32 5.52 17.29
N TYR A 126 6.66 4.55 16.65
CA TYR A 126 6.18 4.73 15.28
C TYR A 126 4.90 5.57 15.19
N ILE A 127 4.23 5.85 16.31
CA ILE A 127 3.07 6.75 16.36
C ILE A 127 3.52 8.16 15.95
N ASP A 128 4.56 8.68 16.62
CA ASP A 128 5.08 10.02 16.37
C ASP A 128 5.58 10.15 14.94
N LEU A 129 6.37 9.18 14.48
CA LEU A 129 6.87 9.12 13.10
C LEU A 129 5.72 9.07 12.06
N ALA A 130 4.65 8.35 12.36
CA ALA A 130 3.49 8.28 11.46
C ALA A 130 2.76 9.62 11.40
N TRP A 131 2.62 10.34 12.52
CA TRP A 131 2.03 11.68 12.52
C TRP A 131 2.89 12.69 11.80
N GLU A 132 4.20 12.70 12.04
CA GLU A 132 5.14 13.57 11.33
C GLU A 132 5.05 13.35 9.82
N GLU A 133 5.00 12.10 9.37
CA GLU A 133 4.79 11.80 7.95
C GLU A 133 3.41 12.26 7.45
N LEU A 134 2.33 12.00 8.19
CA LEU A 134 0.98 12.42 7.80
C LEU A 134 0.90 13.94 7.63
N ASP A 135 1.47 14.71 8.55
CA ASP A 135 1.53 16.16 8.47
C ASP A 135 2.39 16.62 7.27
N ALA A 136 3.56 16.02 7.08
CA ALA A 136 4.45 16.34 5.96
C ALA A 136 3.80 16.07 4.58
N PHE A 137 2.84 15.14 4.53
CA PHE A 137 2.08 14.80 3.33
C PHE A 137 0.65 15.36 3.33
N ALA A 138 0.24 16.16 4.33
CA ALA A 138 -1.14 16.63 4.46
C ALA A 138 -1.64 17.29 3.17
N HIS A 139 -0.83 18.18 2.60
CA HIS A 139 -1.16 18.83 1.33
C HIS A 139 -1.25 17.86 0.14
N SER A 140 -0.44 16.81 0.13
CA SER A 140 -0.51 15.77 -0.92
C SER A 140 -1.76 14.90 -0.77
N TYR A 141 -2.21 14.66 0.46
CA TYR A 141 -3.45 13.93 0.74
C TYR A 141 -4.69 14.76 0.37
N GLU A 142 -4.71 16.06 0.69
CA GLU A 142 -5.77 16.99 0.25
C GLU A 142 -5.91 17.00 -1.27
N VAL A 143 -4.79 17.16 -2.00
CA VAL A 143 -4.80 17.15 -3.47
C VAL A 143 -5.28 15.80 -4.02
N LYS A 144 -4.88 14.69 -3.39
CA LYS A 144 -5.35 13.35 -3.79
C LYS A 144 -6.84 13.17 -3.53
N GLU A 145 -7.34 13.61 -2.38
CA GLU A 145 -8.75 13.55 -2.04
C GLU A 145 -9.59 14.40 -3.02
N LEU A 146 -9.13 15.61 -3.33
CA LEU A 146 -9.71 16.46 -4.37
C LEU A 146 -9.74 15.75 -5.72
N GLN A 147 -8.64 15.10 -6.11
CA GLN A 147 -8.56 14.35 -7.36
C GLN A 147 -9.54 13.17 -7.41
N ASP A 148 -9.67 12.42 -6.31
CA ASP A 148 -10.57 11.26 -6.24
C ASP A 148 -12.05 11.69 -6.18
N ARG A 149 -12.36 12.84 -5.56
CA ARG A 149 -13.68 13.49 -5.62
C ARG A 149 -14.01 13.96 -7.05
N LEU A 150 -13.06 14.61 -7.73
CA LEU A 150 -13.24 15.04 -9.14
C LEU A 150 -13.47 13.85 -10.08
N LYS A 151 -12.76 12.73 -9.88
CA LYS A 151 -13.03 11.49 -10.64
C LYS A 151 -14.44 10.98 -10.40
N SER A 152 -14.90 10.98 -9.15
CA SER A 152 -16.26 10.55 -8.81
C SER A 152 -17.31 11.42 -9.50
N ILE A 153 -17.15 12.75 -9.47
CA ILE A 153 -18.02 13.70 -10.20
C ILE A 153 -17.99 13.41 -11.70
N PHE A 154 -16.81 13.19 -12.27
CA PHE A 154 -16.66 12.86 -13.69
C PHE A 154 -17.40 11.56 -14.08
N TYR A 155 -17.32 10.51 -13.26
CA TYR A 155 -18.05 9.26 -13.50
C TYR A 155 -19.56 9.47 -13.42
N LEU A 156 -20.05 10.13 -12.37
CA LEU A 156 -21.48 10.43 -12.20
C LEU A 156 -22.03 11.29 -13.36
N THR A 157 -21.25 12.27 -13.84
CA THR A 157 -21.63 13.14 -14.96
C THR A 157 -21.69 12.36 -16.27
N ASN A 158 -20.76 11.44 -16.52
CA ASN A 158 -20.80 10.60 -17.72
C ASN A 158 -21.95 9.60 -17.68
N GLU A 159 -22.25 9.04 -16.51
CA GLU A 159 -23.40 8.14 -16.33
C GLU A 159 -24.71 8.90 -16.57
N LEU A 160 -24.86 10.11 -16.00
CA LEU A 160 -25.97 11.01 -16.27
C LEU A 160 -26.10 11.36 -17.75
N LYS A 161 -24.99 11.67 -18.43
CA LYS A 161 -24.99 11.95 -19.87
C LYS A 161 -25.48 10.75 -20.68
N GLY A 162 -25.07 9.53 -20.30
CA GLY A 162 -25.55 8.29 -20.91
C GLY A 162 -27.05 8.08 -20.67
N ASP A 163 -27.51 8.27 -19.43
CA ASP A 163 -28.93 8.17 -19.05
C ASP A 163 -29.78 9.19 -19.84
N VAL A 164 -29.34 10.43 -19.98
CA VAL A 164 -30.02 11.48 -20.75
C VAL A 164 -30.05 11.16 -22.26
N GLN A 165 -28.96 10.64 -22.83
CA GLN A 165 -28.93 10.24 -24.24
C GLN A 165 -29.87 9.07 -24.54
N ASN A 166 -30.04 8.14 -23.59
CA ASN A 166 -31.00 7.04 -23.71
C ASN A 166 -32.47 7.49 -23.59
N VAL A 167 -32.69 8.65 -22.97
CA VAL A 167 -34.01 9.28 -22.79
C VAL A 167 -34.40 10.19 -23.95
N ALA A 168 -33.41 10.67 -24.73
CA ALA A 168 -33.62 11.46 -25.95
C ALA A 168 -34.32 10.63 -27.05
N GLY A 169 -35.63 10.44 -26.92
CA GLY A 169 -36.47 9.69 -27.86
C GLY A 169 -37.67 8.95 -27.26
N LYS A 170 -37.87 8.93 -25.94
CA LYS A 170 -39.04 8.27 -25.28
C LYS A 170 -39.65 9.16 -24.19
N GLN A 171 -40.96 9.01 -23.92
CA GLN A 171 -41.61 9.65 -22.77
C GLN A 171 -40.89 9.26 -21.47
N ILE A 172 -40.44 10.25 -20.73
CA ILE A 172 -39.67 10.07 -19.50
C ILE A 172 -40.62 9.60 -18.40
N SER A 173 -40.38 8.42 -17.82
CA SER A 173 -41.13 7.97 -16.66
C SER A 173 -40.68 8.73 -15.40
N ASN A 174 -41.60 8.96 -14.46
CA ASN A 174 -41.28 9.63 -13.18
C ASN A 174 -40.14 8.94 -12.42
N VAL A 175 -40.01 7.62 -12.54
CA VAL A 175 -38.92 6.84 -11.93
C VAL A 175 -37.54 7.23 -12.48
N THR A 176 -37.46 7.56 -13.78
CA THR A 176 -36.21 8.02 -14.40
C THR A 176 -35.87 9.43 -13.96
N ILE A 177 -36.87 10.30 -13.79
CA ILE A 177 -36.70 11.66 -13.25
C ILE A 177 -36.19 11.62 -11.80
N GLU A 178 -36.74 10.74 -10.96
CA GLU A 178 -36.28 10.55 -9.57
C GLU A 178 -34.83 10.07 -9.50
N LYS A 179 -34.42 9.13 -10.37
CA LYS A 179 -33.02 8.67 -10.44
C LYS A 179 -32.06 9.76 -10.88
N LEU A 180 -32.46 10.59 -11.84
CA LEU A 180 -31.69 11.74 -12.30
C LEU A 180 -31.52 12.78 -11.19
N ASN A 181 -32.60 13.11 -10.49
CA ASN A 181 -32.57 14.05 -9.37
C ASN A 181 -31.73 13.53 -8.19
N ALA A 182 -31.82 12.24 -7.87
CA ALA A 182 -30.98 11.64 -6.82
C ALA A 182 -29.49 11.73 -7.15
N LYS A 183 -29.10 11.51 -8.42
CA LYS A 183 -27.72 11.65 -8.88
C LYS A 183 -27.25 13.12 -8.93
N LEU A 184 -28.13 14.05 -9.32
CA LEU A 184 -27.85 15.49 -9.27
C LEU A 184 -27.61 15.96 -7.84
N ASN A 185 -28.44 15.53 -6.89
CA ASN A 185 -28.26 15.83 -5.47
C ASN A 185 -26.92 15.27 -4.94
N GLN A 186 -26.53 14.06 -5.36
CA GLN A 186 -25.21 13.52 -5.00
C GLN A 186 -24.05 14.36 -5.54
N ILE A 187 -24.18 14.94 -6.74
CA ILE A 187 -23.18 15.85 -7.29
C ILE A 187 -23.19 17.19 -6.54
N GLU A 188 -24.36 17.73 -6.21
CA GLU A 188 -24.49 18.97 -5.43
C GLU A 188 -23.89 18.81 -4.04
N ASP A 189 -24.12 17.70 -3.35
CA ASP A 189 -23.51 17.38 -2.06
C ASP A 189 -21.97 17.28 -2.17
N LEU A 190 -21.46 16.67 -3.24
CA LEU A 190 -20.02 16.59 -3.50
C LEU A 190 -19.39 17.97 -3.79
N VAL A 191 -20.12 18.88 -4.43
CA VAL A 191 -19.68 20.24 -4.78
C VAL A 191 -19.87 21.24 -3.62
N ALA A 192 -20.88 21.09 -2.77
CA ALA A 192 -21.09 21.94 -1.60
C ALA A 192 -19.92 21.79 -0.61
N ASN A 193 -19.41 20.57 -0.48
CA ASN A 193 -18.24 20.25 0.34
C ASN A 193 -16.89 20.73 -0.24
N PHE A 194 -16.88 21.44 -1.39
CA PHE A 194 -15.68 22.09 -1.97
C PHE A 194 -15.45 23.53 -1.47
N ARG A 195 -16.46 24.16 -0.84
CA ARG A 195 -16.46 25.61 -0.50
C ARG A 195 -16.07 25.94 0.94
N THR A 196 -15.76 24.94 1.75
CA THR A 196 -15.23 25.06 3.12
C THR A 196 -13.82 24.54 3.16
#